data_AF-A0A1R3TKB6-F1
#
_entry.id   AF-A0A1R3TKB6-F1
#
_cell.length_a   1.000
_cell.length_b   1.000
_cell.length_c   1.000
_cell.angle_alpha   90.00
_cell.angle_beta   90.00
_cell.angle_gamma   90.00
#
_symmetry.space_group_name_H-M   'P 1'
#
loop_
_entity.id
_entity.type
_entity.pdbx_description
1 polymer ?
#
loop_
_entity_poly.entity_id
_entity_poly.type
_entity_poly.pdbx_seq_one_letter_code
_entity_poly.pdbx_strand_id
1 'polypeptide(L)'
;MPSRIEDDELLNLVMPRPETFEFAEERRLFYVALTRASRGVFLLTNSREPSRYIRELSEIAGDDLRFETVEGGALNQCPTCRVGQLVERSGRNDSRFWGCNQYPTCKHTQSSV
;
A
#
# COMPACT_ATOMS: atom_id res chain seq x y z
N MET A 1 -2.64 3.28 7.18
CA MET A 1 -1.59 3.86 8.03
C MET A 1 -1.24 2.87 9.13
N PRO A 2 0.04 2.75 9.57
CA PRO A 2 0.38 2.05 10.81
C PRO A 2 -0.39 2.64 12.00
N SER A 3 -0.51 1.88 13.10
CA SER A 3 -1.12 2.39 14.34
C SER A 3 -0.34 3.62 14.82
N ARG A 4 -1.04 4.57 15.45
CA ARG A 4 -0.43 5.74 16.11
C ARG A 4 -0.78 5.78 17.60
N ILE A 5 -1.22 4.65 18.14
CA ILE A 5 -1.54 4.54 19.56
C ILE A 5 -0.21 4.65 20.30
N GLU A 6 -0.07 5.66 21.16
CA GLU A 6 1.08 5.76 22.05
C GLU A 6 0.94 4.69 23.14
N ASP A 7 2.02 3.94 23.37
CA ASP A 7 2.07 2.94 24.43
C ASP A 7 2.03 3.61 25.82
N ASP A 8 1.37 2.93 26.76
CA ASP A 8 1.27 3.37 28.16
C ASP A 8 2.66 3.54 28.79
N GLU A 9 2.85 4.59 29.60
CA GLU A 9 4.11 4.85 30.31
C GLU A 9 4.59 3.66 31.15
N LEU A 10 3.67 2.85 31.68
CA LEU A 10 4.02 1.65 32.45
C LEU A 10 4.58 0.52 31.59
N LEU A 11 4.18 0.44 30.31
CA LEU A 11 4.71 -0.56 29.38
C LEU A 11 6.17 -0.24 29.00
N ASN A 12 6.53 1.05 28.92
CA ASN A 12 7.90 1.50 28.63
C ASN A 12 8.94 1.02 29.65
N LEU A 13 8.55 0.69 30.89
CA LEU A 13 9.46 0.15 31.91
C LEU A 13 9.88 -1.30 31.65
N VAL A 14 9.05 -2.06 30.94
CA VAL A 14 9.27 -3.49 30.67
C VAL A 14 9.67 -3.71 29.20
N MET A 15 9.37 -2.75 28.33
CA MET A 15 9.75 -2.83 26.93
C MET A 15 11.27 -2.68 26.73
N PRO A 16 11.87 -3.46 25.80
CA PRO A 16 13.22 -3.21 25.31
C PRO A 16 13.36 -1.78 24.79
N ARG A 17 14.56 -1.22 24.85
CA ARG A 17 14.83 0.16 24.37
C ARG A 17 14.23 0.36 22.98
N PRO A 18 13.46 1.46 22.76
CA PRO A 18 12.83 1.71 21.48
C PRO A 18 13.88 1.77 20.39
N GLU A 19 13.67 1.00 19.32
CA GLU A 19 14.54 1.04 18.16
C GLU A 19 14.39 2.40 17.48
N THR A 20 15.49 2.95 16.98
CA THR A 20 15.53 4.26 16.32
C THR A 20 14.85 4.28 14.96
N PHE A 21 14.27 3.16 14.53
CA PHE A 21 13.65 2.99 13.22
C PHE A 21 12.15 3.31 13.29
N GLU A 22 11.66 4.08 12.31
CA GLU A 22 10.27 4.53 12.25
C GLU A 22 9.28 3.35 12.18
N PHE A 23 8.32 3.29 13.12
CA PHE A 23 7.32 2.22 13.27
C PHE A 23 7.95 0.81 13.36
N ALA A 24 9.06 0.67 14.10
CA ALA A 24 9.80 -0.59 14.20
C ALA A 24 8.94 -1.77 14.67
N GLU A 25 8.03 -1.54 15.61
CA GLU A 25 7.15 -2.59 16.12
C GLU A 25 6.12 -3.03 15.08
N GLU A 26 5.43 -2.11 14.42
CA GLU A 26 4.48 -2.44 13.36
C GLU A 26 5.15 -3.12 12.18
N ARG A 27 6.41 -2.78 11.87
CA ARG A 27 7.22 -3.50 10.88
C ARG A 27 7.47 -4.94 11.28
N ARG A 28 7.80 -5.19 12.56
CA ARG A 28 7.96 -6.55 13.08
C ARG A 28 6.66 -7.33 13.01
N LEU A 29 5.54 -6.73 13.42
CA LEU A 29 4.23 -7.36 13.30
C LEU A 29 3.88 -7.69 11.85
N PHE A 30 4.15 -6.77 10.92
CA PHE A 30 3.95 -6.98 9.49
C PHE A 30 4.82 -8.13 8.95
N TYR A 31 6.11 -8.15 9.30
CA TYR A 31 7.03 -9.23 8.94
C TYR A 31 6.60 -10.59 9.50
N VAL A 32 6.21 -10.66 10.78
CA VAL A 32 5.74 -11.88 11.43
C VAL A 32 4.47 -12.40 10.75
N ALA A 33 3.52 -11.51 10.41
CA ALA A 33 2.31 -11.89 9.69
C ALA A 33 2.61 -12.49 8.31
N LEU A 34 3.55 -11.90 7.56
CA LEU A 34 3.96 -12.40 6.25
C LEU A 34 4.67 -13.76 6.33
N THR A 35 5.57 -13.92 7.31
CA THR A 35 6.42 -15.12 7.42
C THR A 35 5.77 -16.30 8.13
N ARG A 36 4.67 -16.08 8.86
CA ARG A 36 3.91 -17.17 9.51
C ARG A 36 2.97 -17.91 8.54
N ALA A 37 2.64 -17.32 7.40
CA ALA A 37 1.79 -17.97 6.40
C ALA A 37 2.62 -18.88 5.48
N SER A 38 2.21 -20.14 5.34
CA SER A 38 2.97 -21.16 4.58
C SER A 38 2.54 -21.33 3.12
N ARG A 39 1.35 -20.83 2.75
CA ARG A 39 0.77 -21.03 1.40
C ARG A 39 0.65 -19.75 0.57
N GLY A 40 0.43 -18.62 1.23
CA GLY A 40 0.17 -17.34 0.58
C GLY A 40 -0.42 -16.37 1.58
N VAL A 41 -0.27 -15.07 1.30
CA VAL A 41 -0.78 -13.99 2.14
C VAL A 41 -1.68 -13.10 1.29
N PHE A 42 -2.87 -12.82 1.80
CA PHE A 42 -3.78 -11.85 1.22
C PHE A 42 -3.78 -10.61 2.11
N LEU A 43 -3.37 -9.48 1.54
CA LEU A 43 -3.37 -8.19 2.22
C LEU A 43 -4.56 -7.36 1.74
N LEU A 44 -5.45 -7.01 2.66
CA LEU A 44 -6.52 -6.06 2.38
C LEU A 44 -5.98 -4.63 2.56
N THR A 45 -6.22 -3.78 1.57
CA THR A 45 -5.76 -2.40 1.60
C THR A 45 -6.79 -1.45 1.03
N ASN A 46 -6.77 -0.20 1.50
CA ASN A 46 -7.59 0.85 0.93
C ASN A 46 -6.94 1.32 -0.39
N SER A 47 -7.69 1.26 -1.49
CA SER A 47 -7.19 1.62 -2.81
C SER A 47 -6.82 3.10 -2.97
N ARG A 48 -7.36 4.00 -2.14
CA ARG A 48 -7.05 5.44 -2.13
C ARG A 48 -5.88 5.78 -1.23
N GLU A 49 -5.71 5.07 -0.13
CA GLU A 49 -4.65 5.33 0.85
C GLU A 49 -3.99 4.02 1.33
N PRO A 50 -3.19 3.37 0.47
CA PRO A 50 -2.48 2.15 0.82
C PRO A 50 -1.41 2.44 1.87
N SER A 51 -1.13 1.45 2.71
CA SER A 51 -0.03 1.55 3.69
C SER A 51 1.32 1.69 2.98
N ARG A 52 2.27 2.38 3.64
CA ARG A 52 3.67 2.47 3.18
C ARG A 52 4.28 1.09 2.90
N TYR A 53 3.92 0.09 3.71
CA TYR A 53 4.44 -1.27 3.55
C TYR A 53 4.02 -1.93 2.25
N ILE A 54 2.87 -1.54 1.66
CA ILE A 54 2.44 -2.06 0.36
C ILE A 54 3.34 -1.53 -0.77
N ARG A 55 3.80 -0.28 -0.66
CA ARG A 55 4.77 0.31 -1.60
C ARG A 55 6.13 -0.36 -1.48
N GLU A 56 6.61 -0.50 -0.24
CA GLU A 56 7.88 -1.20 0.03
C GLU A 56 7.83 -2.65 -0.47
N LEU A 57 6.73 -3.38 -0.26
CA LEU A 57 6.55 -4.74 -0.80
C LEU A 57 6.50 -4.77 -2.32
N SER A 58 5.82 -3.82 -2.97
CA SER A 58 5.77 -3.75 -4.44
C SER A 58 7.15 -3.52 -5.04
N GLU A 59 8.02 -2.77 -4.36
CA GLU A 59 9.41 -2.57 -4.77
C GLU A 59 10.27 -3.83 -4.61
N ILE A 60 10.06 -4.60 -3.53
CA ILE A 60 10.85 -5.80 -3.21
C ILE A 60 10.38 -7.02 -4.01
N ALA A 61 9.07 -7.29 -4.01
CA ALA A 61 8.48 -8.51 -4.57
C ALA A 61 8.19 -8.39 -6.08
N GLY A 62 8.05 -7.16 -6.60
CA GLY A 62 7.79 -6.93 -8.02
C GLY A 62 6.59 -7.74 -8.54
N ASP A 63 6.84 -8.65 -9.47
CA ASP A 63 5.83 -9.46 -10.16
C ASP A 63 5.20 -10.55 -9.29
N ASP A 64 5.79 -10.87 -8.13
CA ASP A 64 5.23 -11.82 -7.17
C ASP A 64 4.01 -11.24 -6.42
N LEU A 65 3.80 -9.92 -6.49
CA LEU A 65 2.71 -9.25 -5.82
C LEU A 65 1.58 -8.90 -6.79
N ARG A 66 0.42 -9.54 -6.58
CA ARG A 66 -0.78 -9.34 -7.41
C ARG A 66 -1.78 -8.44 -6.70
N PHE A 67 -2.32 -7.46 -7.44
CA PHE A 67 -3.39 -6.60 -6.97
C PHE A 67 -4.70 -6.96 -7.67
N GLU A 68 -5.69 -7.33 -6.86
CA GLU A 68 -7.00 -7.79 -7.33
C GLU A 68 -8.11 -7.07 -6.54
N THR A 69 -9.31 -7.01 -7.13
CA THR A 69 -10.52 -6.62 -6.40
C THR A 69 -10.92 -7.70 -5.40
N VAL A 70 -11.85 -7.38 -4.49
CA VAL A 70 -12.43 -8.38 -3.56
C VAL A 70 -13.11 -9.52 -4.32
N GLU A 71 -13.51 -9.28 -5.57
CA GLU A 71 -14.14 -10.26 -6.46
C GLU A 71 -13.11 -11.04 -7.31
N GLY A 72 -11.80 -10.79 -7.16
CA GLY A 72 -10.73 -11.44 -7.93
C GLY A 72 -10.47 -10.82 -9.30
N GLY A 73 -11.02 -9.63 -9.58
CA GLY A 73 -10.76 -8.91 -10.83
C GLY A 73 -9.37 -8.28 -10.83
N ALA A 74 -8.58 -8.49 -11.88
CA ALA A 74 -7.28 -7.85 -12.02
C ALA A 74 -7.42 -6.32 -12.12
N LEU A 75 -6.62 -5.59 -11.34
CA LEU A 75 -6.60 -4.12 -11.42
C LEU A 75 -5.72 -3.65 -12.59
N ASN A 76 -6.14 -2.59 -13.28
CA ASN A 76 -5.30 -1.90 -14.25
C ASN A 76 -4.22 -1.09 -13.50
N GLN A 77 -3.13 -1.76 -13.11
CA GLN A 77 -2.09 -1.16 -12.28
C GLN A 77 -1.40 0.02 -12.96
N CYS A 78 -1.10 1.04 -12.17
CA CYS A 78 -0.36 2.21 -12.62
C CYS A 78 1.11 1.82 -12.88
N PRO A 79 1.64 2.02 -14.10
CA PRO A 79 3.01 1.61 -14.43
C PRO A 79 4.08 2.40 -13.67
N THR A 80 3.74 3.58 -13.16
CA THR A 80 4.69 4.44 -12.43
C THR A 80 4.86 4.04 -10.98
N CYS A 81 3.74 3.88 -10.25
CA CYS A 81 3.80 3.61 -8.80
C CYS A 81 3.61 2.13 -8.45
N ARG A 82 3.20 1.28 -9.40
CA ARG A 82 2.96 -0.17 -9.26
C ARG A 82 1.96 -0.61 -8.18
N VAL A 83 1.47 0.32 -7.37
CA VAL A 83 0.51 0.09 -6.29
C VAL A 83 -0.87 0.64 -6.62
N GLY A 84 -0.92 1.85 -7.19
CA GLY A 84 -2.17 2.47 -7.62
C GLY A 84 -2.74 1.81 -8.87
N GLN A 85 -3.98 2.14 -9.20
CA GLN A 85 -4.63 1.73 -10.43
C GLN A 85 -5.01 2.93 -11.29
N LEU A 86 -5.00 2.74 -12.61
CA LEU A 86 -5.53 3.67 -13.58
C LEU A 86 -7.06 3.66 -13.53
N VAL A 87 -7.64 4.81 -13.28
CA VAL A 87 -9.08 5.04 -13.31
C VAL A 87 -9.41 6.10 -14.33
N GLU A 88 -10.50 5.92 -15.07
CA GLU A 88 -10.97 6.92 -16.02
C GLU A 88 -11.44 8.16 -15.25
N ARG A 89 -11.00 9.33 -15.70
CA ARG A 89 -11.32 10.63 -15.13
C ARG A 89 -11.74 11.58 -16.25
N SER A 90 -12.71 12.43 -15.94
CA SER A 90 -13.12 13.51 -16.83
C SER A 90 -12.21 14.72 -16.62
N GLY A 91 -11.67 15.25 -17.71
CA GLY A 91 -10.89 16.47 -17.78
C GLY A 91 -11.76 17.69 -18.10
N ARG A 92 -11.09 18.80 -18.47
CA ARG A 92 -11.79 19.98 -19.00
C ARG A 92 -12.27 19.68 -20.43
N ASN A 93 -13.39 20.29 -20.82
CA ASN A 93 -13.98 20.19 -22.17
C ASN A 93 -14.38 18.75 -22.58
N ASP A 94 -15.01 17.99 -21.68
CA ASP A 94 -15.51 16.62 -21.94
C ASP A 94 -14.44 15.61 -22.39
N SER A 95 -13.16 15.94 -22.19
CA SER A 95 -12.05 15.02 -22.44
C SER A 95 -12.02 13.92 -21.39
N ARG A 96 -11.73 12.68 -21.78
CA ARG A 96 -11.53 11.55 -20.87
C ARG A 96 -10.05 11.16 -20.85
N PHE A 97 -9.54 10.86 -19.67
CA PHE A 97 -8.17 10.42 -19.50
C PHE A 97 -8.06 9.39 -18.37
N TRP A 98 -7.08 8.51 -18.44
CA TRP A 98 -6.74 7.58 -17.38
C TRP A 98 -5.79 8.25 -16.41
N GLY A 99 -6.16 8.31 -15.14
CA GLY A 99 -5.33 8.88 -14.08
C GLY A 99 -5.08 7.88 -12.96
N CYS A 100 -3.90 7.93 -12.35
CA CYS A 100 -3.63 7.10 -11.18
C CYS A 100 -4.54 7.49 -10.01
N ASN A 101 -5.16 6.49 -9.36
CA ASN A 101 -6.01 6.71 -8.20
C ASN A 101 -5.25 7.18 -6.94
N GLN A 102 -3.92 7.09 -6.94
CA GLN A 102 -3.01 7.55 -5.88
C GLN A 102 -2.62 9.03 -5.98
N TYR A 103 -3.31 9.85 -6.77
CA TYR A 103 -3.11 11.31 -6.76
C TYR A 103 -3.47 11.89 -5.36
N PRO A 104 -2.64 12.77 -4.76
CA PRO A 104 -1.52 13.52 -5.34
C PRO A 104 -0.14 12.83 -5.24
N THR A 105 -0.03 11.70 -4.54
CA THR A 105 1.24 10.97 -4.36
C THR A 105 1.80 10.46 -5.69
N CYS A 106 0.94 10.00 -6.59
CA CYS A 106 1.31 9.65 -7.97
C CYS A 106 0.51 10.51 -8.96
N LYS A 107 1.22 11.24 -9.83
CA LYS A 107 0.64 12.17 -10.83
C LYS A 107 0.57 11.59 -12.24
N HIS A 108 0.72 10.27 -12.38
CA HIS A 108 0.71 9.61 -13.68
C HIS A 108 -0.66 9.73 -14.35
N THR A 109 -0.65 10.12 -15.63
CA THR A 109 -1.85 10.23 -16.48
C THR A 109 -1.56 9.70 -17.88
N GLN A 110 -2.58 9.14 -18.53
CA GLN A 110 -2.55 8.63 -19.90
C GLN A 110 -3.83 9.07 -20.62
N SER A 111 -3.73 9.36 -21.91
CA SER A 111 -4.90 9.73 -22.71
C SER A 111 -5.84 8.52 -22.87
N SER A 112 -7.14 8.74 -22.77
CA SER A 112 -8.12 7.75 -23.23
C SER A 112 -8.16 7.85 -24.76
N VAL A 113 -7.86 6.75 -25.46
CA VAL A 113 -7.96 6.67 -26.93
C VAL A 113 -9.42 6.62 -27.34
#